data_AF-A0A9P6ESD0-F1
#
_entry.id   AF-A0A9P6ESD0-F1
#
_cell.length_a   1.000
_cell.length_b   1.000
_cell.length_c   1.000
_cell.angle_alpha   90.00
_cell.angle_beta   90.00
_cell.angle_gamma   90.00
#
_symmetry.space_group_name_H-M   'P 1'
#
loop_
_entity.id
_entity.type
_entity.pdbx_description
1 polymer ?
#
loop_
_entity_poly.entity_id
_entity_poly.type
_entity_poly.pdbx_seq_one_letter_code
_entity_poly.pdbx_strand_id
1 'polypeptide(L)'
;MGKTRFDKLTDENYHEWKFFMTACLTKKALLEVVDGSKTRPSGPPNALRAFDRKQAEAEWHICMSTEARAEIILNVSKTQLSHCRADDPKVIWDNLTIVHGCSG
;
A
#
# COMPACT_ATOMS: atom_id res chain seq x y z
N MET A 1 -13.15 13.18 -11.13
CA MET A 1 -11.90 12.40 -11.35
C MET A 1 -12.30 10.98 -11.71
N GLY A 2 -11.93 10.52 -12.90
CA GLY A 2 -12.25 9.17 -13.37
C GLY A 2 -11.61 8.11 -12.48
N LYS A 3 -12.43 7.24 -11.91
CA LYS A 3 -11.97 6.00 -11.28
C LYS A 3 -11.31 5.18 -12.38
N THR A 4 -9.98 5.13 -12.40
CA THR A 4 -9.25 4.07 -13.10
C THR A 4 -9.57 2.77 -12.37
N ARG A 5 -10.72 2.18 -12.71
CA ARG A 5 -11.16 0.85 -12.28
C ARG A 5 -10.53 -0.14 -13.25
N PHE A 6 -9.39 -0.68 -12.86
CA PHE A 6 -8.87 -1.91 -13.45
C PHE A 6 -9.54 -3.09 -12.76
N ASP A 7 -9.42 -4.28 -13.34
CA ASP A 7 -10.05 -5.47 -12.80
C ASP A 7 -9.51 -5.82 -11.42
N LYS A 8 -10.37 -6.39 -10.58
CA LYS A 8 -9.98 -6.83 -9.25
C LYS A 8 -9.03 -8.02 -9.34
N LEU A 9 -8.16 -8.18 -8.34
CA LEU A 9 -7.23 -9.31 -8.29
C LEU A 9 -8.01 -10.63 -8.24
N THR A 10 -7.69 -11.50 -9.20
CA THR A 10 -8.07 -12.91 -9.27
C THR A 10 -6.79 -13.76 -9.36
N ASP A 11 -6.95 -15.08 -9.38
CA ASP A 11 -5.82 -16.01 -9.53
C ASP A 11 -5.17 -15.97 -10.93
N GLU A 12 -5.80 -15.31 -11.90
CA GLU A 12 -5.36 -15.33 -13.31
C GLU A 12 -4.71 -14.01 -13.76
N ASN A 13 -4.95 -12.90 -13.04
CA ASN A 13 -4.61 -11.55 -13.52
C ASN A 13 -3.56 -10.83 -12.65
N TYR A 14 -2.84 -11.54 -11.79
CA TYR A 14 -1.94 -10.93 -10.82
C TYR A 14 -0.89 -10.00 -11.44
N HIS A 15 -0.28 -10.36 -12.57
CA HIS A 15 0.74 -9.53 -13.20
C HIS A 15 0.19 -8.18 -13.70
N GLU A 16 -0.95 -8.20 -14.38
CA GLU A 16 -1.62 -6.98 -14.86
C GLU A 16 -2.18 -6.16 -13.70
N TRP A 17 -2.82 -6.83 -12.74
CA TRP A 17 -3.31 -6.20 -11.51
C TRP A 17 -2.18 -5.50 -10.75
N LYS A 18 -1.03 -6.17 -10.57
CA LYS A 18 0.14 -5.61 -9.88
C LYS A 18 0.62 -4.36 -10.59
N PHE A 19 0.67 -4.35 -11.91
CA PHE A 19 1.06 -3.18 -12.69
C PHE A 19 0.11 -1.99 -12.47
N PHE A 20 -1.20 -2.22 -12.60
CA PHE A 20 -2.19 -1.15 -12.38
C PHE A 20 -2.25 -0.68 -10.93
N MET A 21 -2.13 -1.60 -9.97
CA MET A 21 -2.13 -1.26 -8.55
C MET A 21 -0.88 -0.46 -8.17
N THR A 22 0.28 -0.82 -8.71
CA THR A 22 1.52 -0.04 -8.52
C THR A 22 1.33 1.38 -9.06
N ALA A 23 0.71 1.56 -10.22
CA ALA A 23 0.39 2.88 -10.75
C ALA A 23 -0.61 3.65 -9.88
N CYS A 24 -1.62 2.96 -9.33
CA CYS A 24 -2.60 3.56 -8.41
C CYS A 24 -1.95 4.07 -7.12
N LEU A 25 -1.13 3.23 -6.48
CA LEU A 25 -0.40 3.57 -5.26
C LEU A 25 0.64 4.68 -5.53
N THR A 26 1.31 4.67 -6.69
CA THR A 26 2.25 5.72 -7.08
C THR A 26 1.54 7.07 -7.22
N LYS A 27 0.38 7.11 -7.88
CA LYS A 27 -0.41 8.33 -8.06
C LYS A 27 -0.86 8.94 -6.72
N LYS A 28 -1.03 8.11 -5.69
CA LYS A 28 -1.39 8.52 -4.33
C LYS A 28 -0.18 8.72 -3.40
N ALA A 29 1.05 8.56 -3.89
CA ALA A 29 2.27 8.56 -3.09
C ALA A 29 2.27 7.53 -1.93
N LEU A 30 1.58 6.40 -2.13
CA LEU A 30 1.44 5.30 -1.18
C LEU A 30 2.41 4.14 -1.46
N LEU A 31 2.97 4.07 -2.67
CA LEU A 31 3.82 2.93 -3.08
C LEU A 31 5.01 2.74 -2.14
N GLU A 32 5.66 3.83 -1.73
CA GLU A 32 6.84 3.78 -0.87
C GLU A 32 6.51 3.33 0.58
N VAL A 33 5.24 3.41 0.97
CA VAL A 33 4.75 2.87 2.25
C VAL A 33 4.52 1.37 2.15
N VAL A 34 3.99 0.90 1.02
CA VAL A 34 3.78 -0.53 0.74
C VAL A 34 5.11 -1.26 0.52
N ASP A 35 6.05 -0.63 -0.19
CA ASP A 35 7.38 -1.17 -0.45
C ASP A 35 8.28 -1.11 0.81
N GLY A 36 7.95 -0.22 1.75
CA GLY A 36 8.74 0.03 2.96
C GLY A 36 9.96 0.91 2.71
N SER A 37 10.05 1.56 1.55
CA SER A 37 11.18 2.38 1.11
C SER A 37 11.11 3.84 1.58
N LYS A 38 9.99 4.32 2.13
CA LYS A 38 9.90 5.68 2.70
C LYS A 38 10.04 5.74 4.21
N THR A 39 10.96 6.60 4.64
CA THR A 39 10.81 7.50 5.78
C THR A 39 10.44 8.89 5.24
N ARG A 40 9.38 9.52 5.77
CA ARG A 40 8.82 10.85 5.37
C ARG A 40 9.87 11.87 4.84
N PRO A 41 9.53 12.72 3.84
CA PRO A 41 10.42 13.82 3.45
C PRO A 41 10.70 14.71 4.67
N SER A 42 11.98 14.88 5.02
CA SER A 42 12.42 15.84 6.03
C SER A 42 11.88 17.22 5.66
N GLY A 43 10.83 17.66 6.36
CA GLY A 43 10.39 19.05 6.30
C GLY A 43 11.50 19.97 6.81
N PRO A 44 11.48 21.27 6.43
CA PRO A 44 12.48 22.21 6.90
C PRO A 44 12.52 22.23 8.44
N PRO A 45 13.71 22.34 9.05
CA PRO A 45 13.91 22.17 10.48
C PRO A 45 13.39 23.39 11.25
N ASN A 46 12.07 23.51 11.40
CA ASN A 46 11.47 24.56 12.21
C ASN A 46 10.68 23.96 13.39
N ALA A 47 11.29 24.09 14.58
CA ALA A 47 10.68 24.25 15.90
C ALA A 47 9.72 23.18 16.48
N LEU A 48 9.57 22.00 15.90
CA LEU A 48 8.96 20.87 16.62
C LEU A 48 10.03 20.20 17.51
N ARG A 49 9.75 20.04 18.81
CA ARG A 49 10.66 19.29 19.71
C ARG A 49 10.83 17.89 19.10
N ALA A 50 11.99 17.26 19.25
CA ALA A 50 12.27 15.96 18.63
C ALA A 50 11.22 14.87 18.92
N PHE A 51 10.49 15.00 20.03
CA PHE A 51 9.33 14.17 20.39
C PHE A 51 8.13 14.40 19.46
N ASP A 52 7.72 15.65 19.25
CA ASP A 52 6.59 16.02 18.37
C ASP A 52 6.84 15.60 16.93
N ARG A 53 8.11 15.64 16.49
CA ARG A 53 8.51 15.15 15.16
C ARG A 53 8.30 13.64 15.03
N LYS A 54 8.76 12.84 16.01
CA LYS A 54 8.57 11.39 16.00
C LYS A 54 7.10 11.00 16.05
N GLN A 55 6.29 11.71 16.83
CA GLN A 55 4.86 11.48 16.90
C GLN A 55 4.18 11.80 15.55
N ALA A 56 4.49 12.95 14.95
CA ALA A 56 3.96 13.33 13.63
C ALA A 56 4.43 12.39 12.50
N GLU A 57 5.62 11.79 12.62
CA GLU A 57 6.09 10.73 11.73
C GLU A 57 5.27 9.45 11.90
N ALA A 58 5.07 9.00 13.15
CA ALA A 58 4.28 7.81 13.44
C ALA A 58 2.81 7.96 12.97
N GLU A 59 2.18 9.10 13.26
CA GLU A 59 0.81 9.40 12.82
C GLU A 59 0.69 9.44 11.30
N TRP A 60 1.66 10.06 10.61
CA TRP A 60 1.71 10.07 9.16
C TRP A 60 1.84 8.65 8.59
N HIS A 61 2.74 7.84 9.15
CA HIS A 61 2.91 6.45 8.74
C HIS A 61 1.63 5.64 8.93
N ILE A 62 0.94 5.77 10.07
CA ILE A 62 -0.32 5.09 10.35
C ILE A 62 -1.39 5.46 9.32
N CYS A 63 -1.56 6.76 9.03
CA CYS A 63 -2.53 7.24 8.05
C CYS A 63 -2.26 6.68 6.65
N MET A 64 -1.01 6.76 6.19
CA MET A 64 -0.64 6.29 4.86
C MET A 64 -0.74 4.77 4.73
N SER A 65 -0.34 4.02 5.77
CA SER A 65 -0.48 2.56 5.78
C SER A 65 -1.95 2.13 5.75
N THR A 66 -2.81 2.85 6.46
CA THR A 66 -4.26 2.59 6.46
C THR A 66 -4.86 2.84 5.09
N GLU A 67 -4.48 3.93 4.42
CA GLU A 67 -4.97 4.25 3.07
C GLU A 67 -4.46 3.23 2.04
N ALA A 68 -3.18 2.87 2.08
CA ALA A 68 -2.61 1.85 1.20
C ALA A 68 -3.31 0.50 1.36
N ARG A 69 -3.56 0.08 2.61
CA ARG A 69 -4.31 -1.15 2.91
C ARG A 69 -5.73 -1.09 2.35
N ALA A 70 -6.43 0.04 2.53
CA ALA A 70 -7.77 0.20 2.01
C ALA A 70 -7.80 0.10 0.47
N GLU A 71 -6.85 0.74 -0.21
CA GLU A 71 -6.74 0.66 -1.67
C GLU A 71 -6.50 -0.77 -2.16
N ILE A 72 -5.61 -1.52 -1.50
CA ILE A 72 -5.36 -2.92 -1.84
C ILE A 72 -6.65 -3.74 -1.64
N ILE A 73 -7.29 -3.65 -0.46
CA ILE A 73 -8.50 -4.42 -0.12
C ILE A 73 -9.67 -4.10 -1.08
N LEU A 74 -9.85 -2.85 -1.48
CA LEU A 74 -10.94 -2.46 -2.38
C LEU A 74 -10.79 -3.00 -3.80
N ASN A 75 -9.57 -3.35 -4.19
CA ASN A 75 -9.20 -3.81 -5.52
C ASN A 75 -8.82 -5.29 -5.57
N VAL A 76 -9.07 -6.06 -4.52
CA VAL A 76 -9.02 -7.54 -4.57
C VAL A 76 -10.43 -8.13 -4.69
N SER A 77 -10.54 -9.30 -5.30
CA SER A 77 -11.79 -10.06 -5.32
C SER A 77 -12.06 -10.69 -3.95
N LYS A 78 -13.31 -11.10 -3.70
CA LYS A 78 -13.71 -11.69 -2.41
C LYS A 78 -12.94 -12.97 -2.06
N THR A 79 -12.57 -13.76 -3.06
CA THR A 79 -11.82 -15.02 -2.87
C THR A 79 -10.39 -14.76 -2.40
N GLN A 80 -9.82 -13.60 -2.73
CA GLN A 80 -8.47 -13.20 -2.37
C GLN A 80 -8.37 -12.44 -1.03
N LEU A 81 -9.52 -12.11 -0.39
CA LEU A 81 -9.55 -11.38 0.88
C LEU A 81 -8.91 -12.15 2.05
N SER A 82 -8.89 -13.48 1.98
CA SER A 82 -8.19 -14.33 2.96
C SER A 82 -6.71 -13.96 3.10
N HIS A 83 -6.07 -13.53 2.02
CA HIS A 83 -4.66 -13.15 1.97
C HIS A 83 -4.40 -11.70 2.42
N CYS A 84 -5.46 -10.91 2.64
CA CYS A 84 -5.39 -9.48 3.00
C CYS A 84 -5.68 -9.19 4.49
N ARG A 85 -5.56 -10.19 5.37
CA ARG A 85 -5.94 -10.08 6.78
C ARG A 85 -4.94 -9.32 7.65
N ALA A 86 -3.71 -9.11 7.19
CA ALA A 86 -2.71 -8.36 7.93
C ALA A 86 -3.09 -6.88 8.07
N ASP A 87 -2.59 -6.23 9.12
CA ASP A 87 -2.75 -4.79 9.32
C ASP A 87 -1.73 -3.97 8.52
N ASP A 88 -0.54 -4.55 8.31
CA ASP A 88 0.52 -3.92 7.53
C ASP A 88 0.28 -4.14 6.02
N PRO A 89 0.09 -3.07 5.23
CA PRO A 89 -0.10 -3.18 3.78
C PRO A 89 1.10 -3.83 3.06
N LYS A 90 2.32 -3.72 3.60
CA LYS A 90 3.50 -4.42 3.06
C LYS A 90 3.33 -5.93 3.18
N VAL A 91 2.91 -6.40 4.35
CA VAL A 91 2.66 -7.84 4.58
C VAL A 91 1.56 -8.36 3.67
N ILE A 92 0.50 -7.57 3.45
CA ILE A 92 -0.54 -7.93 2.47
C ILE A 92 0.06 -8.04 1.06
N TRP A 93 0.86 -7.06 0.65
CA TRP A 93 1.49 -7.02 -0.67
C TRP A 93 2.42 -8.21 -0.90
N ASP A 94 3.24 -8.54 0.09
CA ASP A 94 4.17 -9.66 0.06
C ASP A 94 3.40 -10.98 0.01
N ASN A 95 2.33 -11.14 0.81
CA ASN A 95 1.47 -12.33 0.77
C ASN A 95 0.85 -12.54 -0.62
N LEU A 96 0.28 -11.49 -1.22
CA LEU A 96 -0.26 -11.57 -2.58
C LEU A 96 0.82 -11.91 -3.60
N THR A 97 2.03 -11.36 -3.40
CA THR A 97 3.18 -11.69 -4.25
C THR A 97 3.63 -13.13 -4.10
N ILE A 98 3.59 -13.71 -2.91
CA ILE A 98 3.95 -15.11 -2.67
C ILE A 98 2.90 -16.04 -3.28
N VAL A 99 1.61 -15.78 -3.01
CA VAL A 99 0.49 -16.62 -3.45
C VAL A 99 0.42 -16.69 -4.98
N HIS A 100 0.63 -15.55 -5.66
CA HIS A 100 0.48 -15.48 -7.11
C HIS A 100 1.81 -15.50 -7.87
N GLY A 101 2.92 -15.12 -7.24
CA GLY A 101 4.25 -15.10 -7.86
C GLY A 101 4.96 -16.45 -7.87
N CYS A 102 4.52 -17.43 -7.08
CA CYS A 102 5.00 -18.81 -7.16
C CYS A 102 4.29 -19.66 -8.22
N SER A 103 3.26 -19.16 -8.90
CA SER A 103 2.53 -19.88 -9.96
C SER A 103 3.13 -19.71 -11.36
N GLY A 104 4.43 -19.43 -11.45
CA GLY A 104 5.19 -19.38 -12.71
C GLY A 104 5.69 -20.75 -13.16
#